data_AF-A0A7L7VUT1-F1
#
_entry.id   AF-A0A7L7VUT1-F1
#
_cell.length_a   1.000
_cell.length_b   1.000
_cell.length_c   1.000
_cell.angle_alpha   90.00
_cell.angle_beta   90.00
_cell.angle_gamma   90.00
#
_symmetry.space_group_name_H-M   'P 1'
#
loop_
_entity.id
_entity.type
_entity.pdbx_description
1 polymer ?
#
loop_
_entity_poly.entity_id
_entity_poly.type
_entity_poly.pdbx_seq_one_letter_code
_entity_poly.pdbx_strand_id
1 'polypeptide(L)'
;MEFVVVKTSRDGTPTSVVSNGREWAVGAEAVRWFERVSWWEQERRMPKGLGRVDIEVLQVQVRLGRNPQSALTTMVLERDGLGGGWRLREAAADAA
;
A
#
# COMPACT_ATOMS: atom_id res chain seq x y z
N MET A 1 1.63 -9.82 -7.07
CA MET A 1 1.92 -8.63 -6.25
C MET A 1 2.92 -8.97 -5.16
N GLU A 2 3.97 -8.17 -5.08
CA GLU A 2 5.05 -8.23 -4.08
C GLU A 2 4.53 -7.85 -2.68
N PHE A 3 5.01 -8.49 -1.61
CA PHE A 3 4.76 -8.04 -0.25
C PHE A 3 5.74 -6.94 0.14
N VAL A 4 5.22 -5.87 0.73
CA VAL A 4 6.03 -4.74 1.21
C VAL A 4 5.81 -4.53 2.70
N VAL A 5 6.79 -3.92 3.36
CA VAL A 5 6.67 -3.50 4.76
C VAL A 5 6.45 -2.00 4.80
N VAL A 6 5.32 -1.57 5.36
CA VAL A 6 5.07 -0.16 5.67
C VAL A 6 5.51 0.09 7.10
N LYS A 7 6.52 0.94 7.28
CA LYS A 7 6.90 1.45 8.60
C LYS A 7 6.03 2.66 8.92
N THR A 8 5.62 2.77 10.18
CA THR A 8 4.76 3.85 10.66
C THR A 8 5.40 4.53 11.86
N SER A 9 5.11 5.82 12.05
CA SER A 9 5.37 6.52 13.30
C SER A 9 4.37 6.07 14.39
N ARG A 10 4.56 6.59 15.61
CA ARG A 10 3.75 6.19 16.78
C ARG A 10 2.26 6.50 16.63
N ASP A 11 1.92 7.50 15.83
CA ASP A 11 0.56 7.90 15.47
C ASP A 11 -0.03 7.08 14.31
N GLY A 12 0.74 6.16 13.73
CA GLY A 12 0.31 5.33 12.60
C GLY A 12 0.54 5.96 11.22
N THR A 13 1.14 7.16 11.14
CA THR A 13 1.47 7.80 9.87
C THR A 13 2.58 7.02 9.14
N PRO A 14 2.44 6.69 7.85
CA PRO A 14 3.50 6.02 7.09
C PRO A 14 4.79 6.85 7.03
N THR A 15 5.93 6.23 7.32
CA THR A 15 7.24 6.90 7.31
C THR A 15 8.17 6.34 6.23
N SER A 16 8.09 5.04 5.96
CA SER A 16 8.82 4.43 4.85
C SER A 16 8.17 3.13 4.36
N VAL A 17 8.50 2.75 3.12
CA VAL A 17 8.14 1.46 2.52
C VAL A 17 9.42 0.69 2.23
N VAL A 18 9.48 -0.56 2.69
CA VAL A 18 10.54 -1.50 2.30
C VAL A 18 10.00 -2.40 1.18
N SER A 19 10.59 -2.28 -0.01
CA SER A 19 10.24 -3.05 -1.21
C SER A 19 11.52 -3.49 -1.91
N ASN A 20 11.56 -4.75 -2.35
CA ASN A 20 12.72 -5.37 -2.98
C ASN A 20 14.05 -5.16 -2.22
N GLY A 21 13.98 -5.23 -0.88
CA GLY A 21 15.13 -5.01 0.00
C GLY A 21 15.63 -3.55 0.07
N ARG A 22 14.95 -2.62 -0.57
CA ARG A 22 15.26 -1.18 -0.54
C ARG A 22 14.25 -0.43 0.31
N GLU A 23 14.74 0.53 1.07
CA GLU A 23 13.89 1.42 1.86
C GLU A 23 13.64 2.74 1.12
N TRP A 24 12.36 3.07 1.00
CA TRP A 24 11.84 4.26 0.35
C TRP A 24 11.20 5.16 1.39
N ALA A 25 11.71 6.37 1.57
CA ALA A 25 11.20 7.31 2.56
C ALA A 25 9.95 8.02 2.02
N VAL A 26 8.89 8.11 2.85
CA VAL A 26 7.68 8.87 2.51
C VAL A 26 8.03 10.36 2.45
N GLY A 27 7.62 11.03 1.38
CA GLY A 27 7.96 12.42 1.07
C GLY A 27 6.78 13.39 1.02
N ALA A 28 5.54 12.89 1.01
CA ALA A 28 4.31 13.67 1.09
C ALA A 28 3.26 12.92 1.92
N GLU A 29 2.17 13.61 2.27
CA GLU A 29 1.05 13.01 3.00
C GLU A 29 0.48 11.80 2.26
N ALA A 30 0.20 10.73 3.01
CA ALA A 30 -0.35 9.49 2.47
C ALA A 30 -1.88 9.58 2.34
N VAL A 31 -2.44 8.98 1.29
CA VAL A 31 -3.89 8.91 1.07
C VAL A 31 -4.35 7.48 1.34
N ARG A 32 -5.36 7.32 2.20
CA ARG A 32 -5.94 6.01 2.57
C ARG A 32 -7.41 5.95 2.22
N TRP A 33 -7.85 4.87 1.60
CA TRP A 33 -9.26 4.60 1.28
C TRP A 33 -9.57 3.10 1.35
N PHE A 34 -10.84 2.75 1.16
CA PHE A 34 -11.32 1.38 1.10
C PHE A 34 -12.01 1.13 -0.24
N GLU A 35 -11.65 0.05 -0.92
CA GLU A 35 -12.27 -0.38 -2.18
C GLU A 35 -13.20 -1.56 -1.95
N ARG A 36 -14.42 -1.47 -2.48
CA ARG A 36 -15.39 -2.56 -2.39
C ARG A 36 -15.06 -3.68 -3.36
N VAL A 37 -15.02 -4.91 -2.86
CA VAL A 37 -14.90 -6.11 -3.69
C VAL A 37 -16.29 -6.69 -3.92
N SER A 38 -16.67 -6.78 -5.19
CA SER A 38 -17.82 -7.57 -5.64
C SER A 38 -17.50 -9.05 -5.51
N TRP A 39 -17.57 -9.61 -4.30
CA TRP A 39 -17.24 -11.02 -4.07
C TRP A 39 -18.10 -11.97 -4.94
N TRP A 40 -19.31 -11.54 -5.32
CA TRP A 40 -20.22 -12.28 -6.19
C TRP A 40 -19.76 -12.36 -7.66
N GLU A 41 -18.83 -11.50 -8.10
CA GLU A 41 -18.24 -11.59 -9.44
C GLU A 41 -17.16 -12.68 -9.51
N GLN A 42 -16.49 -12.96 -8.39
CA GLN A 42 -15.39 -13.93 -8.32
C GLN A 42 -15.82 -15.28 -7.72
N GLU A 43 -16.83 -15.31 -6.84
CA GLU A 43 -17.27 -16.51 -6.15
C GLU A 43 -18.81 -16.61 -6.05
N ARG A 44 -19.34 -17.81 -6.28
CA ARG A 44 -20.80 -18.06 -6.30
C ARG A 44 -21.46 -17.91 -4.92
N ARG A 45 -20.70 -17.94 -3.82
CA ARG A 45 -21.20 -17.82 -2.43
C ARG A 45 -20.17 -17.14 -1.53
N MET A 46 -20.68 -16.36 -0.57
CA MET A 46 -19.84 -15.74 0.46
C MET A 46 -19.18 -16.82 1.33
N PRO A 47 -17.85 -16.77 1.54
CA PRO A 47 -17.18 -17.73 2.39
C PRO A 47 -17.69 -17.63 3.83
N LYS A 48 -18.07 -18.76 4.43
CA LYS A 48 -18.52 -18.79 5.82
C LYS A 48 -17.38 -18.35 6.74
N GLY A 49 -17.64 -17.36 7.59
CA GLY A 49 -16.68 -16.88 8.59
C GLY A 49 -15.62 -15.89 8.06
N LEU A 50 -15.63 -15.52 6.78
CA LEU A 50 -14.76 -14.49 6.22
C LEU A 50 -15.62 -13.38 5.59
N GLY A 51 -15.55 -12.17 6.14
CA GLY A 51 -16.06 -10.98 5.49
C GLY A 51 -15.05 -10.48 4.46
N ARG A 52 -15.37 -10.56 3.16
CA ARG A 52 -14.60 -9.86 2.10
C ARG A 52 -15.33 -8.59 1.69
N VAL A 53 -15.70 -7.77 2.67
CA VAL A 53 -16.25 -6.45 2.42
C VAL A 53 -15.10 -5.50 2.66
N ASP A 54 -14.56 -5.02 1.55
CA ASP A 54 -13.57 -3.95 1.44
C ASP A 54 -12.09 -4.36 1.53
N ILE A 55 -11.26 -3.71 0.71
CA ILE A 55 -9.79 -3.77 0.72
C ILE A 55 -9.30 -2.39 1.15
N GLU A 56 -8.47 -2.33 2.20
CA GLU A 56 -7.78 -1.10 2.56
C GLU A 56 -6.68 -0.82 1.52
N VAL A 57 -6.69 0.39 0.96
CA VAL A 57 -5.72 0.85 -0.02
C VAL A 57 -4.99 2.09 0.52
N LEU A 58 -3.69 2.14 0.29
CA LEU A 58 -2.81 3.22 0.73
C LEU A 58 -1.96 3.69 -0.45
N GLN A 59 -2.08 4.96 -0.80
CA GLN A 59 -1.17 5.63 -1.73
C GLN A 59 -0.15 6.44 -0.95
N VAL A 60 1.12 6.23 -1.29
CA VAL A 60 2.25 6.96 -0.71
C VAL A 60 3.12 7.55 -1.79
N GLN A 61 3.61 8.77 -1.55
CA GLN A 61 4.69 9.37 -2.33
C GLN A 61 6.00 9.07 -1.63
N VAL A 62 6.89 8.33 -2.29
CA VAL A 62 8.14 7.86 -1.70
C VAL A 62 9.35 8.22 -2.54
N ARG A 63 10.52 8.32 -1.92
CA ARG A 63 11.81 8.51 -2.62
C ARG A 63 12.83 7.50 -2.14
N LEU A 64 13.72 7.09 -3.03
CA LEU A 64 14.80 6.17 -2.67
C LEU A 64 15.86 6.90 -1.82
N GLY A 65 16.14 6.39 -0.63
CA GLY A 65 17.10 6.99 0.29
C GLY A 65 16.59 8.28 0.96
N ARG A 66 17.51 9.12 1.46
CA ARG A 66 17.20 10.30 2.28
C ARG A 66 17.43 11.65 1.57
N ASN A 67 17.79 11.66 0.29
CA ASN A 67 18.04 12.90 -0.44
C ASN A 67 16.70 13.62 -0.73
N PRO A 68 16.47 14.84 -0.20
CA PRO A 68 15.22 15.56 -0.44
C PRO A 68 14.99 15.94 -1.91
N GLN A 69 16.05 16.00 -2.71
CA GLN A 69 16.00 16.34 -4.14
C GLN A 69 15.69 15.14 -5.05
N SER A 70 15.66 13.91 -4.50
CA SER A 70 15.29 12.73 -5.28
C SER A 70 13.83 12.80 -5.71
N ALA A 71 13.56 12.44 -6.96
CA ALA A 71 12.22 12.34 -7.51
C ALA A 71 11.33 11.44 -6.64
N LEU A 72 10.06 11.84 -6.52
CA LEU A 72 9.05 11.03 -5.88
C LEU A 72 8.58 9.91 -6.81
N THR A 73 8.15 8.83 -6.20
CA THR A 73 7.54 7.68 -6.83
C THR A 73 6.24 7.44 -6.08
N THR A 74 5.14 7.47 -6.82
CA THR A 74 3.83 7.07 -6.30
C THR A 74 3.81 5.55 -6.17
N MET A 75 3.55 5.02 -4.98
CA MET A 75 3.24 3.62 -4.76
C MET A 75 1.81 3.46 -4.24
N VAL A 76 1.03 2.58 -4.87
CA VAL A 76 -0.29 2.17 -4.41
C VAL A 76 -0.18 0.79 -3.79
N LEU A 77 -0.59 0.67 -2.53
CA LEU A 77 -0.49 -0.54 -1.72
C LEU A 77 -1.89 -1.02 -1.36
N GLU A 78 -2.11 -2.34 -1.40
CA GLU A 78 -3.34 -2.98 -0.94
C GLU A 78 -3.08 -3.84 0.30
N ARG A 79 -4.04 -3.88 1.21
CA ARG A 79 -3.97 -4.72 2.40
C ARG A 79 -4.31 -6.16 2.06
N ASP A 80 -3.43 -7.08 2.43
CA ASP A 80 -3.67 -8.50 2.29
C ASP A 80 -4.76 -8.94 3.28
N GLY A 81 -5.96 -9.23 2.75
CA GLY A 81 -7.14 -9.62 3.53
C GLY A 81 -7.01 -10.95 4.28
N LEU A 82 -5.89 -11.66 4.16
CA LEU A 82 -5.64 -12.94 4.84
C LEU A 82 -4.65 -12.83 6.02
N GLY A 83 -3.78 -11.82 6.03
CA GLY A 83 -2.68 -11.73 6.99
C GLY A 83 -2.37 -10.31 7.49
N GLY A 84 -3.09 -9.30 7.00
CA GLY A 84 -2.91 -7.91 7.42
C GLY A 84 -1.59 -7.28 6.96
N GLY A 85 -0.86 -7.91 6.05
CA GLY A 85 0.31 -7.34 5.38
C GLY A 85 -0.07 -6.35 4.27
N TRP A 86 0.92 -5.68 3.68
CA TRP A 86 0.74 -4.81 2.51
C TRP A 86 1.31 -5.46 1.26
N ARG A 87 0.66 -5.25 0.13
CA ARG A 87 1.14 -5.69 -1.19
C ARG A 87 1.25 -4.50 -2.13
N LEU A 88 2.30 -4.46 -2.93
CA LEU A 88 2.46 -3.45 -3.97
C LEU A 88 1.52 -3.76 -5.13
N ARG A 89 0.55 -2.86 -5.37
CA ARG A 89 -0.39 -2.91 -6.49
C ARG A 89 0.18 -2.19 -7.71
N GLU A 90 0.70 -0.99 -7.53
CA GLU A 90 1.24 -0.16 -8.60
C GLU A 90 2.40 0.71 -8.09
N ALA A 91 3.39 0.96 -8.95
CA ALA A 91 4.44 1.93 -8.72
C ALA A 91 4.70 2.74 -9.99
N ALA A 92 4.61 4.06 -9.90
CA ALA A 92 4.88 4.99 -10.99
C ALA A 92 5.84 6.07 -10.50
N ALA A 93 6.93 6.30 -11.23
CA ALA A 93 7.81 7.43 -10.96
C ALA A 93 7.10 8.72 -11.37
N ASP A 94 7.12 9.74 -10.51
CA ASP A 94 6.63 11.06 -10.91
C ASP A 94 7.60 11.64 -11.94
N ALA A 95 7.05 12.32 -12.96
CA ALA A 95 7.87 13.08 -13.90
C ALA A 95 8.55 14.23 -13.13
N ALA A 96 9.88 14.24 -13.14
CA ALA A 96 10.71 15.27 -12.53
C ALA A 96 10.62 16.61 -13.27
#